data_AF-A0A7G7UG17-F1
#
_entry.id   AF-A0A7G7UG17-F1
#
_cell.length_a   1.000
_cell.length_b   1.000
_cell.length_c   1.000
_cell.angle_alpha   90.00
_cell.angle_beta   90.00
_cell.angle_gamma   90.00
#
_symmetry.space_group_name_H-M   'P 1'
#
loop_
_entity.id
_entity.type
_entity.pdbx_description
1 polymer ?
#
loop_
_entity_poly.entity_id
_entity_poly.type
_entity_poly.pdbx_seq_one_letter_code
_entity_poly.pdbx_strand_id
1 'polypeptide(L)'
;MRYPYPWFYVYPYDIRRPPAPAANTETFIRSAQDAAGLLADAQLVLRRIAGSQELSRRIMTAAEQSDKQTVKRLIKQTGVRHDVDSVFNPDGIYISLISTQSRIIVALRWSEDRNYFSPMSL
;
A
#
# COMPACT_ATOMS: atom_id res chain seq x y z
N MET A 1 4.06 -38.33 53.13
CA MET A 1 4.60 -38.20 51.76
C MET A 1 4.55 -36.74 51.35
N ARG A 2 5.69 -36.07 51.25
CA ARG A 2 5.82 -34.65 50.90
C ARG A 2 6.66 -34.63 49.62
N TYR A 3 6.01 -34.45 48.47
CA TYR A 3 6.71 -34.38 47.19
C TYR A 3 7.41 -33.02 47.08
N PRO A 4 8.75 -32.96 46.93
CA PRO A 4 9.42 -31.70 46.69
C PRO A 4 9.08 -31.23 45.27
N TYR A 5 8.51 -30.03 45.16
CA TYR A 5 8.27 -29.39 43.88
C TYR A 5 9.61 -29.14 43.17
N PRO A 6 9.80 -29.58 41.91
CA PRO A 6 11.00 -29.28 41.16
C PRO A 6 10.99 -27.79 40.82
N TRP A 7 12.03 -27.09 41.24
CA TRP A 7 12.31 -25.72 40.85
C TRP A 7 12.54 -25.67 39.34
N PHE A 8 11.55 -25.20 38.59
CA PHE A 8 11.73 -24.86 37.19
C PHE A 8 12.63 -23.62 37.12
N TYR A 9 13.91 -23.83 36.80
CA TYR A 9 14.77 -22.76 36.34
C TYR A 9 14.18 -22.20 35.05
N VAL A 10 13.45 -21.09 35.15
CA VAL A 10 13.10 -20.25 34.01
C VAL A 10 14.40 -19.62 33.55
N TYR A 11 15.07 -20.25 32.58
CA TYR A 11 16.12 -19.57 31.85
C TYR A 11 15.48 -18.39 31.11
N PRO A 12 15.85 -17.13 31.40
CA PRO A 12 15.43 -16.03 30.57
C PRO A 12 16.04 -16.27 29.19
N TYR A 13 15.21 -16.69 28.23
CA TYR A 13 15.61 -16.67 26.84
C TYR A 13 15.70 -15.20 26.45
N ASP A 14 16.88 -14.61 26.61
CA ASP A 14 17.20 -13.34 25.98
C ASP A 14 17.06 -13.57 24.46
N ILE A 15 15.91 -13.17 23.92
CA ILE A 15 15.70 -13.08 22.48
C ILE A 15 16.63 -11.96 22.00
N ARG A 16 17.91 -12.29 21.80
CA ARG A 16 18.87 -11.41 21.14
C ARG A 16 18.39 -11.26 19.70
N ARG A 17 17.60 -10.23 19.46
CA ARG A 17 17.29 -9.79 18.10
C ARG A 17 18.63 -9.50 17.42
N PRO A 18 18.89 -10.06 16.23
CA PRO A 18 20.06 -9.67 15.47
C PRO A 18 20.11 -8.15 15.38
N PRO A 19 21.29 -7.52 15.53
CA PRO A 19 21.40 -6.09 15.30
C PRO A 19 20.83 -5.76 13.92
N ALA A 20 19.98 -4.74 13.85
CA ALA A 20 19.43 -4.29 12.58
C ALA A 20 20.58 -3.98 11.62
N PRO A 21 20.47 -4.31 10.32
CA PRO A 21 21.50 -3.98 9.36
C PRO A 21 21.77 -2.47 9.39
N ALA A 22 23.03 -2.08 9.20
CA ALA A 22 23.40 -0.68 9.18
C ALA A 22 22.58 0.06 8.13
N ALA A 23 21.95 1.16 8.53
CA ALA A 23 21.16 1.98 7.62
C ALA A 23 22.05 2.51 6.50
N ASN A 24 21.70 2.20 5.24
CA ASN A 24 22.42 2.71 4.08
C ASN A 24 21.77 4.02 3.61
N THR A 25 22.45 5.13 3.87
CA THR A 25 21.98 6.48 3.49
C THR A 25 21.86 6.62 1.96
N GLU A 26 22.75 5.98 1.19
CA GLU A 26 22.70 6.02 -0.27
C GLU A 26 21.42 5.34 -0.78
N THR A 27 21.07 4.17 -0.24
CA THR A 27 19.81 3.48 -0.58
C THR A 27 18.59 4.34 -0.26
N PHE A 28 18.60 5.04 0.88
CA PHE A 28 17.48 5.92 1.27
C PHE A 28 17.37 7.17 0.37
N ILE A 29 18.49 7.77 -0.06
CA ILE A 29 18.47 8.87 -1.02
C ILE A 29 17.96 8.40 -2.39
N ARG A 30 18.41 7.22 -2.83
CA ARG A 30 17.99 6.63 -4.12
C ARG A 30 16.50 6.29 -4.13
N SER A 31 15.97 5.75 -3.03
CA SER A 31 14.54 5.51 -2.89
C SER A 31 13.75 6.83 -2.89
N ALA A 32 14.23 7.89 -2.25
CA ALA A 32 13.57 9.20 -2.31
C ALA A 32 13.52 9.77 -3.75
N GLN A 33 14.58 9.62 -4.53
CA GLN A 33 14.62 10.04 -5.94
C GLN A 33 13.63 9.23 -6.80
N ASP A 34 13.60 7.91 -6.61
CA ASP A 34 12.67 7.00 -7.28
C ASP A 34 11.19 7.31 -6.91
N ALA A 35 10.95 7.61 -5.63
CA ALA A 35 9.63 8.01 -5.13
C ALA A 35 9.13 9.32 -5.75
N ALA A 36 10.01 10.27 -6.09
CA ALA A 36 9.62 11.49 -6.78
C ALA A 36 9.00 11.19 -8.17
N GLY A 37 9.53 10.20 -8.89
CA GLY A 37 8.97 9.72 -10.15
C GLY A 37 7.59 9.07 -9.97
N LEU A 38 7.46 8.21 -8.96
CA LEU A 38 6.18 7.60 -8.59
C LEU A 38 5.14 8.66 -8.21
N LEU A 39 5.55 9.75 -7.56
CA LEU A 39 4.65 10.82 -7.13
C LEU A 39 4.11 11.60 -8.34
N ALA A 40 4.95 11.84 -9.36
CA ALA A 40 4.51 12.46 -10.60
C ALA A 40 3.45 11.61 -11.32
N ASP A 41 3.64 10.29 -11.36
CA ASP A 41 2.66 9.35 -11.91
C ASP A 41 1.37 9.34 -11.07
N ALA A 42 1.47 9.36 -9.74
CA ALA A 42 0.33 9.48 -8.84
C ALA A 42 -0.48 10.75 -9.12
N GLN A 43 0.19 11.89 -9.28
CA GLN A 43 -0.45 13.16 -9.60
C GLN A 43 -1.17 13.11 -10.95
N LEU A 44 -0.60 12.43 -11.96
CA LEU A 44 -1.24 12.24 -13.26
C LEU A 44 -2.53 11.42 -13.13
N VAL A 45 -2.48 10.30 -12.42
CA VAL A 45 -3.65 9.45 -12.15
C VAL A 45 -4.75 10.26 -11.46
N LEU A 46 -4.40 10.96 -10.39
CA LEU A 46 -5.33 11.79 -9.62
C LEU A 46 -5.99 12.87 -10.48
N ARG A 47 -5.21 13.58 -11.31
CA ARG A 47 -5.73 14.59 -12.23
C ARG A 47 -6.69 14.01 -13.26
N ARG A 48 -6.41 12.82 -13.79
CA ARG A 48 -7.29 12.14 -14.75
C ARG A 48 -8.59 11.68 -14.12
N ILE A 49 -8.53 11.11 -12.91
CA ILE A 49 -9.71 10.69 -12.15
C ILE A 49 -10.57 11.92 -11.82
N ALA A 50 -9.97 12.97 -11.23
CA ALA A 50 -10.68 14.19 -10.87
C ALA A 50 -11.26 14.94 -12.08
N GLY A 51 -10.59 14.88 -13.23
CA GLY A 51 -11.02 15.55 -14.46
C GLY A 51 -12.02 14.76 -15.31
N SER A 52 -12.35 13.52 -14.96
CA SER A 52 -13.22 12.66 -15.77
C SER A 52 -14.15 11.79 -14.92
N GLN A 53 -15.42 12.20 -14.88
CA GLN A 53 -16.48 11.45 -14.21
C GLN A 53 -16.67 10.04 -14.80
N GLU A 54 -16.57 9.89 -16.12
CA GLU A 54 -16.74 8.58 -16.77
C GLU A 54 -15.63 7.60 -16.40
N LEU A 55 -14.36 8.06 -16.39
CA LEU A 55 -13.23 7.27 -15.89
C LEU A 55 -13.44 6.84 -14.44
N SER A 56 -13.83 7.77 -13.58
CA SER A 56 -14.10 7.50 -12.16
C SER A 56 -15.19 6.43 -12.00
N ARG A 57 -16.30 6.57 -12.73
CA ARG A 57 -17.40 5.59 -12.72
C ARG A 57 -16.95 4.21 -13.16
N ARG A 58 -16.15 4.11 -14.24
CA ARG A 58 -15.62 2.83 -14.72
C ARG A 58 -14.71 2.16 -13.72
N ILE A 59 -13.85 2.93 -13.04
CA ILE A 59 -12.97 2.42 -11.99
C ILE A 59 -13.80 1.89 -10.82
N MET A 60 -14.80 2.66 -10.36
CA MET A 60 -15.69 2.25 -9.28
C MET A 60 -16.46 0.97 -9.64
N THR A 61 -17.09 0.92 -10.82
CA THR A 61 -17.83 -0.26 -11.28
C THR A 61 -16.93 -1.50 -11.38
N ALA A 62 -15.71 -1.36 -11.91
CA ALA A 62 -14.76 -2.47 -11.98
C ALA A 62 -14.33 -2.93 -10.57
N ALA A 63 -14.13 -2.01 -9.64
CA ALA A 63 -13.79 -2.31 -8.26
C ALA A 63 -14.94 -3.00 -7.50
N GLU A 64 -16.18 -2.54 -7.68
CA GLU A 64 -17.40 -3.17 -7.14
C GLU A 64 -17.53 -4.62 -7.62
N GLN A 65 -17.17 -4.89 -8.88
CA GLN A 65 -17.14 -6.23 -9.46
C GLN A 65 -15.91 -7.06 -9.06
N SER A 66 -15.04 -6.52 -8.21
CA SER A 66 -13.76 -7.11 -7.83
C SER A 66 -12.79 -7.40 -8.98
N ASP A 67 -12.94 -6.69 -10.10
CA ASP A 67 -12.11 -6.86 -11.29
C ASP A 67 -10.83 -6.00 -11.21
N LYS A 68 -9.82 -6.55 -10.51
CA LYS A 68 -8.50 -5.93 -10.38
C LYS A 68 -7.80 -5.70 -11.73
N GLN A 69 -8.01 -6.56 -12.72
CA GLN A 69 -7.35 -6.43 -14.02
C GLN A 69 -7.87 -5.23 -14.79
N THR A 70 -9.19 -5.02 -14.76
CA THR A 70 -9.81 -3.85 -15.38
C THR A 70 -9.42 -2.57 -14.67
N VAL A 71 -9.40 -2.54 -13.33
CA VAL A 71 -8.92 -1.38 -12.57
C VAL A 71 -7.46 -1.04 -12.93
N LYS A 72 -6.56 -2.03 -12.90
CA LYS A 72 -5.14 -1.85 -13.28
C LYS A 72 -4.99 -1.31 -14.71
N ARG A 73 -5.78 -1.84 -15.65
CA ARG A 73 -5.78 -1.40 -17.05
C ARG A 73 -6.27 0.05 -17.21
N LEU A 74 -7.38 0.41 -16.55
CA LEU A 74 -7.92 1.78 -16.57
C LEU A 74 -6.92 2.77 -15.98
N ILE A 75 -6.22 2.41 -14.91
CA ILE A 75 -5.18 3.26 -14.32
C ILE A 75 -3.98 3.36 -15.26
N LYS A 76 -3.50 2.26 -15.87
CA LYS A 76 -2.39 2.33 -16.85
C LYS A 76 -2.73 3.19 -18.08
N GLN A 77 -3.99 3.21 -18.52
CA GLN A 77 -4.45 4.08 -19.61
C GLN A 77 -4.31 5.57 -19.31
N THR A 78 -4.15 5.97 -18.04
CA THR A 78 -3.91 7.38 -17.69
C THR A 78 -2.53 7.91 -18.09
N GLY A 79 -1.61 7.01 -18.48
CA GLY A 79 -0.25 7.34 -18.92
C GLY A 79 0.86 7.04 -17.90
N VAL A 80 0.53 6.30 -16.84
CA VAL A 80 1.50 5.85 -15.82
C VAL A 80 2.56 4.96 -16.45
N ARG A 81 3.82 5.18 -16.07
CA ARG A 81 4.97 4.40 -16.56
C ARG A 81 5.32 3.24 -15.65
N HIS A 82 5.14 3.42 -14.34
CA HIS A 82 5.47 2.44 -13.32
C HIS A 82 4.42 1.33 -13.21
N ASP A 83 4.76 0.23 -12.53
CA ASP A 83 3.76 -0.79 -12.30
C ASP A 83 2.74 -0.33 -11.26
N VAL A 84 1.51 -0.78 -11.46
CA VAL A 84 0.35 -0.38 -10.66
C VAL A 84 -0.27 -1.63 -10.06
N ASP A 85 -0.60 -1.55 -8.78
CA ASP A 85 -1.50 -2.48 -8.12
C ASP A 85 -2.65 -1.71 -7.48
N SER A 86 -3.76 -2.40 -7.24
CA SER A 86 -4.96 -1.79 -6.66
C SER A 86 -5.63 -2.74 -5.67
N VAL A 87 -5.87 -2.23 -4.47
CA VAL A 87 -6.72 -2.86 -3.47
C VAL A 87 -7.94 -1.97 -3.29
N PHE A 88 -9.12 -2.55 -3.17
CA PHE A 88 -10.36 -1.79 -3.02
C PHE A 88 -11.28 -2.48 -2.03
N ASN A 89 -12.12 -1.68 -1.40
CA ASN A 89 -13.22 -2.14 -0.56
C ASN A 89 -14.45 -1.26 -0.88
N PRO A 90 -15.62 -1.53 -0.28
CA PRO A 90 -16.80 -0.71 -0.53
C PRO A 90 -16.63 0.78 -0.17
N ASP A 91 -15.68 1.11 0.70
CA ASP A 91 -15.43 2.49 1.14
C ASP A 91 -14.50 3.28 0.17
N GLY A 92 -13.64 2.59 -0.60
CA GLY A 92 -12.74 3.22 -1.57
C GLY A 92 -11.68 2.32 -2.20
N ILE A 93 -10.59 2.94 -2.65
CA ILE A 93 -9.49 2.30 -3.40
C ILE A 93 -8.11 2.79 -2.95
N TYR A 94 -7.18 1.85 -2.90
CA TYR A 94 -5.76 2.04 -2.65
C TYR A 94 -5.04 1.72 -3.95
N ILE A 95 -4.44 2.74 -4.55
CA ILE A 95 -3.64 2.62 -5.77
C ILE A 95 -2.18 2.60 -5.36
N SER A 96 -1.51 1.48 -5.57
CA SER A 96 -0.07 1.32 -5.30
C SER A 96 0.72 1.49 -6.59
N LEU A 97 1.60 2.49 -6.61
CA LEU A 97 2.60 2.67 -7.65
C LEU A 97 3.91 2.08 -7.14
N ILE A 98 4.47 1.14 -7.88
CA ILE A 98 5.58 0.30 -7.43
C ILE A 98 6.78 0.49 -8.36
N SER A 99 7.94 0.72 -7.77
CA SER A 99 9.24 0.67 -8.40
C SER A 99 10.16 -0.29 -7.63
N THR A 100 11.39 -0.47 -8.11
CA THR A 100 12.35 -1.39 -7.51
C THR A 100 12.78 -0.97 -6.10
N GLN A 101 12.80 0.33 -5.81
CA GLN A 101 13.32 0.85 -4.54
C GLN A 101 12.27 1.60 -3.70
N SER A 102 11.12 1.91 -4.29
CA SER A 102 10.07 2.73 -3.67
C SER A 102 8.66 2.27 -4.02
N ARG A 103 7.72 2.60 -3.13
CA ARG A 103 6.27 2.39 -3.32
C ARG A 103 5.53 3.64 -2.85
N ILE A 104 4.59 4.12 -3.65
CA ILE A 104 3.64 5.17 -3.26
C ILE A 104 2.24 4.58 -3.27
N ILE A 105 1.47 4.89 -2.22
CA ILE A 105 0.09 4.45 -2.08
C ILE A 105 -0.80 5.68 -2.04
N VAL A 106 -1.76 5.71 -2.94
CA VAL A 106 -2.78 6.74 -3.01
C VAL A 106 -4.10 6.14 -2.53
N ALA A 107 -4.63 6.71 -1.47
CA ALA A 107 -5.88 6.33 -0.84
C ALA A 107 -7.00 7.27 -1.29
N LEU A 108 -8.02 6.74 -1.96
CA LEU A 108 -9.19 7.51 -2.42
C LEU A 108 -10.46 6.89 -1.84
N ARG A 109 -11.31 7.74 -1.29
CA ARG A 109 -12.64 7.35 -0.78
C ARG A 109 -13.71 7.63 -1.83
N TRP A 110 -14.75 6.79 -1.87
CA TRP A 110 -15.95 7.05 -2.66
C TRP A 110 -17.26 6.77 -1.92
N SER A 111 -17.22 6.13 -0.74
CA SER A 111 -18.40 6.02 0.13
C SER A 111 -18.45 7.16 1.14
N GLU A 112 -19.65 7.69 1.38
CA GLU A 112 -19.94 8.70 2.40
C GLU A 112 -20.40 8.10 3.74
N ASP A 113 -20.62 6.78 3.81
CA ASP A 113 -21.26 6.12 4.96
C ASP A 113 -20.42 6.17 6.25
N ARG A 114 -19.13 6.52 6.18
CA ARG A 114 -18.23 6.61 7.34
C ARG A 114 -17.43 7.91 7.37
N ASN A 115 -17.30 8.48 8.57
CA ASN A 115 -16.48 9.67 8.84
C ASN A 115 -14.96 9.43 8.78
N TYR A 116 -14.51 8.19 8.51
CA TYR A 116 -13.08 7.85 8.42
C TYR A 116 -12.83 6.83 7.31
N PHE A 117 -11.67 6.96 6.65
CA PHE A 117 -11.22 6.03 5.64
C PHE A 117 -10.50 4.86 6.32
N SER A 118 -11.09 3.67 6.29
CA SER A 118 -10.52 2.50 6.96
C SER A 118 -9.16 2.12 6.35
N PRO A 119 -8.13 1.82 7.17
CA PRO A 119 -6.88 1.25 6.67
C PRO A 119 -7.19 -0.09 5.98
N MET A 120 -6.79 -0.24 4.73
CA MET A 120 -6.84 -1.51 4.01
C MET A 120 -5.49 -2.22 4.12
N SER A 121 -5.53 -3.55 4.22
CA SER A 121 -4.33 -4.38 4.13
C SER A 121 -3.75 -4.28 2.71
N LEU A 122 -2.45 -3.97 2.64
CA LEU A 122 -1.67 -3.67 1.42
C LEU A 122 -0.97 -4.87 0.80
#